data_AF-A0A429JIM5-F1
#
_entry.id   AF-A0A429JIM5-F1
#
_cell.length_a   1.000
_cell.length_b   1.000
_cell.length_c   1.000
_cell.angle_alpha   90.00
_cell.angle_beta   90.00
_cell.angle_gamma   90.00
#
_symmetry.space_group_name_H-M   'P 1'
#
loop_
_entity.id
_entity.type
_entity.pdbx_description
1 polymer ?
#
loop_
_entity_poly.entity_id
_entity_poly.type
_entity_poly.pdbx_seq_one_letter_code
_entity_poly.pdbx_strand_id
1 'polypeptide(L)'
;LRAAGARAWKQIQTRRPPVLAADADPDVLLDLYDRLHPDRSGAVDITRDVDAQDAVADYLDAHNDETEAAGRKAAAKARILGALGGAAEAIVLDRTFVRLNETSREHCDTRRLAERWPEAYADCVEDRVSRRLTIPRVIREEHNA
;
A
#
# COMPACT_ATOMS: atom_id res chain seq x y z
N LEU A 1 2.58 11.36 29.20
CA LEU A 1 1.98 10.00 29.17
C LEU A 1 0.60 9.92 29.86
N ARG A 2 0.40 10.39 31.10
CA ARG A 2 -0.91 10.33 31.79
C ARG A 2 -2.09 10.98 31.03
N ALA A 3 -1.87 12.13 30.38
CA ALA A 3 -2.92 12.84 29.64
C ALA A 3 -3.32 12.19 28.30
N ALA A 4 -2.44 11.38 27.70
CA ALA A 4 -2.75 10.61 26.50
C ALA A 4 -3.60 9.38 26.87
N GLY A 5 -3.24 8.67 27.94
CA GLY A 5 -4.02 7.54 28.47
C GLY A 5 -5.44 7.94 28.91
N ALA A 6 -5.61 9.11 29.54
CA ALA A 6 -6.94 9.60 29.95
C ALA A 6 -7.85 9.91 28.75
N ARG A 7 -7.30 10.41 27.63
CA ARG A 7 -8.06 10.68 26.39
C ARG A 7 -8.50 9.38 25.70
N ALA A 8 -7.59 8.42 25.58
CA ALA A 8 -7.91 7.10 25.03
C ALA A 8 -9.01 6.39 25.86
N TRP A 9 -8.90 6.45 27.20
CA TRP A 9 -9.89 5.85 28.10
C TRP A 9 -11.30 6.46 27.95
N LYS A 10 -11.40 7.78 27.77
CA LYS A 10 -12.68 8.46 27.52
C LYS A 10 -13.31 8.07 26.18
N GLN A 11 -12.50 7.88 25.14
CA GLN A 11 -12.97 7.43 23.82
C GLN A 11 -13.55 6.01 23.89
N ILE A 12 -12.87 5.11 24.62
CA ILE A 12 -13.33 3.74 24.88
C ILE A 12 -14.68 3.77 25.61
N GLN A 13 -14.80 4.53 26.69
CA GLN A 13 -16.06 4.62 27.46
C GLN A 13 -17.22 5.20 26.63
N THR A 14 -16.94 6.13 25.72
CA THR A 14 -17.96 6.81 24.90
C THR A 14 -18.23 6.09 23.57
N ARG A 15 -17.59 4.93 23.33
CA ARG A 15 -17.66 4.17 22.08
C ARG A 15 -17.38 5.03 20.85
N ARG A 16 -16.51 6.03 21.00
CA ARG A 16 -16.06 6.86 19.89
C ARG A 16 -14.73 6.31 19.37
N PRO A 17 -14.60 6.03 18.07
CA PRO A 17 -13.34 5.62 17.51
C PRO A 17 -12.27 6.70 17.73
N PRO A 18 -10.99 6.31 17.86
CA PRO A 18 -9.90 7.27 17.97
C PRO A 18 -9.83 8.10 16.67
N VAL A 19 -9.82 9.42 16.82
CA VAL A 19 -9.57 10.34 15.72
C VAL A 19 -8.07 10.36 15.48
N LEU A 20 -7.63 9.91 14.30
CA LEU A 20 -6.25 10.07 13.86
C LEU A 20 -5.95 11.54 13.58
N ALA A 21 -4.71 11.95 13.82
CA ALA A 21 -4.21 13.19 13.27
C ALA A 21 -4.15 13.08 11.74
N ALA A 22 -4.34 14.19 11.02
CA ALA A 22 -4.40 14.20 9.56
C ALA A 22 -3.08 13.76 8.88
N ASP A 23 -1.97 13.78 9.61
CA ASP A 23 -0.63 13.36 9.19
C ASP A 23 -0.21 12.00 9.77
N ALA A 24 -1.11 11.29 10.47
CA ALA A 24 -0.80 9.98 11.02
C ALA A 24 -0.62 8.94 9.90
N ASP A 25 0.41 8.10 10.04
CA ASP A 25 0.66 6.97 9.16
C ASP A 25 -0.52 5.98 9.20
N PRO A 26 -1.28 5.83 8.10
CA PRO A 26 -2.43 4.93 8.04
C PRO A 26 -2.05 3.46 8.25
N ASP A 27 -0.82 3.06 7.91
CA ASP A 27 -0.36 1.67 8.01
C ASP A 27 -0.39 1.17 9.46
N VAL A 28 -0.19 2.07 10.43
CA VAL A 28 -0.26 1.74 11.86
C VAL A 28 -1.67 1.29 12.27
N LEU A 29 -2.71 1.86 11.66
CA LEU A 29 -4.08 1.40 11.92
C LEU A 29 -4.37 0.06 11.28
N LEU A 30 -3.89 -0.16 10.05
CA LEU A 30 -4.06 -1.44 9.37
C LEU A 30 -3.37 -2.57 10.14
N ASP A 31 -2.14 -2.34 10.59
CA ASP A 31 -1.38 -3.26 11.44
C ASP A 31 -2.07 -3.53 12.78
N LEU A 32 -2.64 -2.49 13.42
CA LEU A 32 -3.39 -2.66 14.65
C LEU A 32 -4.67 -3.47 14.40
N TYR A 33 -5.36 -3.17 13.31
CA TYR A 33 -6.57 -3.88 12.92
C TYR A 33 -6.31 -5.36 12.66
N ASP A 34 -5.20 -5.70 12.00
CA ASP A 34 -4.76 -7.10 11.83
C ASP A 34 -4.44 -7.80 13.15
N ARG A 35 -3.77 -7.10 14.08
CA ARG A 35 -3.48 -7.63 15.42
C ARG A 35 -4.74 -7.85 16.26
N LEU A 36 -5.75 -7.00 16.14
CA LEU A 36 -7.01 -7.12 16.87
C LEU A 36 -7.90 -8.24 16.34
N HIS A 37 -7.73 -8.62 15.08
CA HIS A 37 -8.56 -9.59 14.39
C HIS A 37 -7.71 -10.70 13.75
N PRO A 38 -7.05 -11.54 14.55
CA PRO A 38 -6.24 -12.65 14.04
C PRO A 38 -7.13 -13.77 13.45
N ASP A 39 -8.27 -14.07 14.06
CA ASP A 39 -9.12 -15.22 13.72
C ASP A 39 -10.47 -14.82 13.07
N ARG A 40 -10.43 -13.94 12.06
CA ARG A 40 -11.65 -13.39 11.45
C ARG A 40 -12.43 -14.47 10.71
N SER A 41 -13.74 -14.50 10.92
CA SER A 41 -14.65 -15.39 10.20
C SER A 41 -16.02 -14.75 10.02
N GLY A 42 -16.77 -15.24 9.03
CA GLY A 42 -18.12 -14.79 8.73
C GLY A 42 -18.21 -13.63 7.74
N ALA A 43 -19.43 -13.16 7.53
CA ALA A 43 -19.75 -12.02 6.69
C ALA A 43 -20.53 -10.99 7.50
N VAL A 44 -20.32 -9.71 7.19
CA VAL A 44 -21.09 -8.59 7.76
C VAL A 44 -21.95 -8.02 6.64
N ASP A 45 -23.24 -7.83 6.92
CA ASP A 45 -24.15 -7.13 6.03
C ASP A 45 -24.01 -5.61 6.24
N ILE A 46 -23.42 -4.93 5.25
CA ILE A 46 -23.21 -3.49 5.24
C ILE A 46 -24.29 -2.73 4.44
N THR A 47 -25.40 -3.38 4.05
CA THR A 47 -26.44 -2.76 3.21
C THR A 47 -26.98 -1.45 3.76
N ARG A 48 -27.00 -1.28 5.10
CA ARG A 48 -27.45 -0.06 5.77
C ARG A 48 -26.33 0.83 6.29
N ASP A 49 -25.08 0.43 6.11
CA ASP A 49 -23.90 1.18 6.51
C ASP A 49 -23.44 2.02 5.32
N VAL A 50 -24.03 3.21 5.20
CA VAL A 50 -23.75 4.14 4.09
C VAL A 50 -22.30 4.61 4.14
N ASP A 51 -21.78 4.91 5.33
CA ASP A 51 -20.39 5.35 5.51
C ASP A 51 -19.40 4.29 5.00
N ALA A 52 -19.65 3.00 5.27
CA ALA A 52 -18.82 1.92 4.77
C ALA A 52 -18.93 1.74 3.24
N GLN A 53 -20.11 1.97 2.66
CA GLN A 53 -20.30 1.93 1.20
C GLN A 53 -19.60 3.10 0.51
N ASP A 54 -19.73 4.31 1.06
CA ASP A 54 -19.05 5.52 0.56
C ASP A 54 -17.52 5.35 0.64
N ALA A 55 -17.00 4.78 1.73
CA ALA A 55 -15.57 4.50 1.85
C ALA A 55 -15.06 3.50 0.78
N VAL A 56 -15.89 2.55 0.33
CA VAL A 56 -15.53 1.65 -0.78
C VAL A 56 -15.48 2.42 -2.10
N ALA A 57 -16.45 3.31 -2.34
CA ALA A 57 -16.47 4.17 -3.52
C ALA A 57 -15.24 5.10 -3.56
N ASP A 58 -14.95 5.80 -2.46
CA ASP A 58 -13.78 6.67 -2.31
C ASP A 58 -12.46 5.91 -2.59
N TYR A 59 -12.35 4.68 -2.09
CA TYR A 59 -11.19 3.83 -2.36
C TYR A 59 -11.04 3.51 -3.85
N LEU A 60 -12.15 3.22 -4.55
CA LEU A 60 -12.13 2.90 -5.98
C LEU A 60 -11.76 4.12 -6.83
N ASP A 61 -12.31 5.29 -6.50
CA ASP A 61 -11.95 6.56 -7.15
C ASP A 61 -10.47 6.87 -7.00
N ALA A 62 -9.96 6.81 -5.76
CA ALA A 62 -8.54 7.03 -5.48
C ALA A 62 -7.63 6.01 -6.21
N HIS A 63 -8.06 4.75 -6.30
CA HIS A 63 -7.32 3.71 -7.01
C HIS A 63 -7.27 3.95 -8.53
N ASN A 64 -8.38 4.40 -9.12
CA ASN A 64 -8.43 4.78 -10.53
C ASN A 64 -7.50 5.96 -10.80
N ASP A 65 -7.56 7.02 -9.98
CA ASP A 65 -6.68 8.18 -10.06
C ASP A 65 -5.20 7.80 -9.96
N GLU A 66 -4.85 6.92 -9.02
CA GLU A 66 -3.48 6.40 -8.88
C GLU A 66 -3.04 5.65 -10.15
N THR A 67 -3.89 4.77 -10.67
CA THR A 67 -3.60 3.97 -11.86
C THR A 67 -3.41 4.85 -13.10
N GLU A 68 -4.27 5.86 -13.29
CA GLU A 68 -4.15 6.82 -14.37
C GLU A 68 -2.89 7.68 -14.23
N ALA A 69 -2.59 8.16 -13.03
CA ALA A 69 -1.37 8.91 -12.75
C ALA A 69 -0.11 8.07 -13.02
N ALA A 70 -0.11 6.81 -12.61
CA ALA A 70 0.96 5.87 -12.89
C ALA A 70 1.13 5.64 -14.40
N GLY A 71 0.03 5.48 -15.14
CA GLY A 71 0.03 5.39 -16.60
C GLY A 71 0.62 6.63 -17.28
N ARG A 72 0.17 7.82 -16.87
CA ARG A 72 0.70 9.11 -17.38
C ARG A 72 2.19 9.26 -17.09
N LYS A 73 2.65 8.87 -15.90
CA LYS A 73 4.06 8.88 -15.51
C LYS A 73 4.88 7.91 -16.36
N ALA A 74 4.38 6.70 -16.61
CA ALA A 74 5.04 5.71 -17.45
C ALA A 74 5.17 6.21 -18.91
N ALA A 75 4.10 6.77 -19.47
CA ALA A 75 4.11 7.36 -20.81
C ALA A 75 5.07 8.56 -20.93
N ALA A 76 5.13 9.42 -19.90
CA ALA A 76 6.11 10.50 -19.84
C ALA A 76 7.55 9.97 -19.75
N LYS A 77 7.80 8.96 -18.92
CA LYS A 77 9.10 8.29 -18.81
C LYS A 77 9.55 7.71 -20.15
N ALA A 78 8.66 7.03 -20.88
CA ALA A 78 8.97 6.49 -22.20
C ALA A 78 9.38 7.61 -23.19
N ARG A 79 8.68 8.75 -23.19
CA ARG A 79 9.06 9.91 -24.02
C ARG A 79 10.41 10.49 -23.63
N ILE A 80 10.71 10.59 -22.34
CA ILE A 80 12.02 11.05 -21.84
C ILE A 80 13.14 10.09 -22.30
N LEU A 81 12.95 8.78 -22.13
CA LEU A 81 13.92 7.77 -22.56
C LEU A 81 14.13 7.77 -24.09
N GLY A 82 13.04 7.95 -24.86
CA GLY A 82 13.12 8.09 -26.31
C GLY A 82 13.91 9.33 -26.74
N ALA A 83 13.69 10.47 -26.07
CA ALA A 83 14.44 11.71 -26.32
C ALA A 83 15.92 11.62 -25.96
N LEU A 84 16.28 10.79 -24.96
CA LEU A 84 17.69 10.54 -24.60
C LEU A 84 18.45 9.79 -25.70
N GLY A 85 17.77 8.98 -26.54
CA GLY A 85 18.39 8.35 -27.72
C GLY A 85 19.59 7.44 -27.43
N GLY A 86 19.74 6.96 -26.19
CA GLY A 86 20.90 6.18 -25.73
C GLY A 86 21.88 6.94 -24.83
N ALA A 87 21.71 8.24 -24.65
CA ALA A 87 22.47 9.02 -23.67
C ALA A 87 22.06 8.68 -22.23
N ALA A 88 23.03 8.63 -21.33
CA ALA A 88 22.77 8.46 -19.89
C ALA A 88 22.26 9.75 -19.21
N GLU A 89 22.43 10.92 -19.85
CA GLU A 89 22.08 12.23 -19.29
C GLU A 89 21.64 13.22 -20.37
N ALA A 90 20.69 14.09 -20.02
CA ALA A 90 20.27 15.26 -20.80
C ALA A 90 20.48 16.55 -19.99
N ILE A 91 20.94 17.61 -20.67
CA ILE A 91 21.25 18.92 -20.09
C ILE A 91 20.37 19.99 -20.76
N VAL A 92 19.88 20.96 -19.98
CA VAL A 92 19.17 22.16 -20.46
C VAL A 92 19.82 23.38 -19.82
N LEU A 93 20.32 24.33 -20.63
CA LEU A 93 20.99 25.55 -20.16
C LEU A 93 22.03 25.27 -19.07
N ASP A 94 22.95 24.36 -19.37
CA ASP A 94 24.07 23.94 -18.50
C ASP A 94 23.66 23.29 -17.16
N ARG A 95 22.42 22.83 -17.05
CA ARG A 95 21.93 22.06 -15.89
C ARG A 95 21.49 20.67 -16.29
N THR A 96 21.90 19.66 -15.53
CA THR A 96 21.38 18.29 -15.64
C THR A 96 19.87 18.31 -15.48
N PHE A 97 19.15 17.92 -16.54
CA PHE A 97 17.70 17.89 -16.56
C PHE A 97 17.17 16.48 -16.28
N VAL A 98 17.83 15.46 -16.85
CA VAL A 98 17.51 14.04 -16.63
C VAL A 98 18.82 13.25 -16.59
N ARG A 99 18.96 12.32 -15.64
CA ARG A 99 20.06 11.34 -15.58
C ARG A 99 19.52 9.96 -15.28
N LEU A 100 20.04 8.95 -15.98
CA LEU A 100 19.84 7.54 -15.69
C LEU A 100 20.96 7.08 -14.76
N ASN A 101 20.60 6.67 -13.55
CA ASN A 101 21.53 6.06 -12.61
C ASN A 101 21.35 4.56 -12.65
N GLU A 102 22.46 3.83 -12.79
CA GLU A 102 22.46 2.38 -12.61
C GLU A 102 22.42 2.09 -11.11
N THR A 103 21.51 1.19 -10.71
CA THR A 103 21.44 0.70 -9.33
C THR A 103 21.46 -0.82 -9.39
N SER A 104 22.23 -1.44 -8.50
CA SER A 104 22.24 -2.88 -8.32
C SER A 104 21.78 -3.20 -6.90
N ARG A 105 21.05 -4.30 -6.76
CA ARG A 105 20.66 -4.86 -5.47
C ARG A 105 20.88 -6.36 -5.52
N GLU A 106 21.41 -6.90 -4.44
CA GLU A 106 21.57 -8.33 -4.26
C GLU A 106 20.23 -8.93 -3.84
N HIS A 107 19.85 -10.04 -4.47
CA HIS A 107 18.64 -10.79 -4.16
C HIS A 107 19.03 -12.19 -3.68
N CYS A 108 18.42 -12.63 -2.57
CA CYS A 108 18.60 -14.00 -2.09
C CYS A 108 17.70 -14.94 -2.90
N ASP A 109 18.30 -15.99 -3.49
CA ASP A 109 17.56 -17.10 -4.08
C ASP A 109 17.10 -18.04 -2.98
N THR A 110 15.90 -17.76 -2.45
CA THR A 110 15.29 -18.51 -1.35
C THR A 110 15.03 -19.97 -1.69
N ARG A 111 14.77 -20.29 -2.98
CA ARG A 111 14.58 -21.66 -3.44
C ARG A 111 15.88 -22.45 -3.37
N ARG A 112 16.96 -21.87 -3.91
CA ARG A 112 18.29 -22.48 -3.82
C ARG A 112 18.78 -22.57 -2.36
N LEU A 113 18.44 -21.59 -1.52
CA LEU A 113 18.76 -21.60 -0.10
C LEU A 113 18.07 -22.78 0.61
N ALA A 114 16.77 -22.98 0.36
CA ALA A 114 16.01 -24.10 0.91
C ALA A 114 16.55 -25.47 0.46
N GLU A 115 16.94 -25.60 -0.81
CA GLU A 115 17.46 -26.87 -1.36
C GLU A 115 18.85 -27.24 -0.83
N ARG A 116 19.75 -26.26 -0.66
CA ARG A 116 21.17 -26.52 -0.31
C ARG A 116 21.50 -26.34 1.17
N TRP A 117 20.76 -25.48 1.87
CA TRP A 117 20.98 -25.16 3.29
C TRP A 117 19.64 -25.09 4.03
N PRO A 118 18.93 -26.23 4.17
CA PRO A 118 17.58 -26.26 4.75
C PRO A 118 17.53 -25.79 6.20
N GLU A 119 18.57 -26.06 7.00
CA GLU A 119 18.64 -25.63 8.39
C GLU A 119 18.71 -24.10 8.52
N ALA A 120 19.54 -23.45 7.70
CA ALA A 120 19.63 -21.99 7.67
C ALA A 120 18.36 -21.33 7.14
N TYR A 121 17.69 -21.96 6.16
CA TYR A 121 16.39 -21.49 5.68
C TYR A 121 15.33 -21.54 6.79
N ALA A 122 15.24 -22.65 7.53
CA ALA A 122 14.26 -22.83 8.59
C ALA A 122 14.49 -21.88 9.78
N ASP A 123 15.73 -21.53 10.09
CA ASP A 123 16.06 -20.59 11.17
C ASP A 123 15.75 -19.13 10.80
N CYS A 124 15.95 -18.76 9.53
CA CYS A 124 15.88 -17.37 9.09
C CYS A 124 14.59 -16.99 8.35
N VAL A 125 13.84 -17.94 7.80
CA VAL A 125 12.64 -17.68 6.99
C VAL A 125 11.39 -18.06 7.77
N GLU A 126 10.59 -17.05 8.09
CA GLU A 126 9.29 -17.21 8.73
C GLU A 126 8.17 -17.03 7.69
N ASP A 127 7.18 -17.91 7.73
CA ASP A 127 5.96 -17.71 6.95
C ASP A 127 5.06 -16.69 7.66
N ARG A 128 4.86 -15.54 7.00
CA ARG A 128 3.99 -14.46 7.50
C ARG A 128 2.74 -14.38 6.66
N VAL A 129 1.61 -14.61 7.30
CA VAL A 129 0.31 -14.42 6.67
C VAL A 129 0.11 -12.94 6.38
N SER A 130 -0.02 -12.59 5.10
CA SER A 130 -0.44 -11.26 4.65
C SER A 130 -1.85 -11.35 4.08
N ARG A 131 -2.63 -10.30 4.32
CA ARG A 131 -4.01 -10.17 3.82
C ARG A 131 -4.09 -8.98 2.87
N ARG A 132 -4.96 -9.09 1.87
CA ARG A 132 -5.10 -8.07 0.82
C ARG A 132 -6.58 -7.72 0.71
N LEU A 133 -6.89 -6.43 0.67
CA LEU A 133 -8.22 -5.98 0.30
C LEU A 133 -8.47 -6.34 -1.16
N THR A 134 -9.59 -6.99 -1.46
CA THR A 134 -9.99 -7.32 -2.83
C THR A 134 -11.44 -6.94 -3.03
N ILE A 135 -11.70 -6.05 -3.98
CA ILE A 135 -13.05 -5.68 -4.40
C ILE A 135 -13.41 -6.49 -5.66
N PRO A 136 -14.52 -7.25 -5.66
CA PRO A 136 -14.92 -8.08 -6.81
C PRO A 136 -15.01 -7.29 -8.11
N ARG A 137 -14.77 -7.97 -9.24
CA ARG A 137 -14.80 -7.32 -10.56
C ARG A 137 -16.15 -6.67 -10.86
N VAL A 138 -17.25 -7.34 -10.55
CA VAL A 138 -18.62 -6.83 -10.80
C VAL A 138 -18.81 -5.46 -10.14
N ILE A 139 -18.42 -5.32 -8.87
CA ILE A 139 -18.52 -4.04 -8.14
C ILE A 139 -17.63 -2.97 -8.75
N ARG A 140 -16.42 -3.33 -9.18
CA ARG A 140 -15.52 -2.38 -9.88
C ARG A 140 -16.09 -1.92 -11.22
N GLU A 141 -16.72 -2.82 -11.96
CA GLU A 141 -17.36 -2.52 -13.25
C GLU A 141 -18.61 -1.63 -13.04
N GLU A 142 -19.42 -1.91 -12.02
CA GLU A 142 -20.58 -1.08 -11.65
C GLU A 142 -20.19 0.32 -11.20
N HIS A 143 -19.11 0.47 -10.43
CA HIS A 143 -18.60 1.78 -9.99
C HIS A 143 -18.07 2.64 -11.14
N ASN A 144 -17.51 1.99 -12.17
CA ASN A 144 -16.90 2.68 -13.32
C ASN A 144 -17.86 2.89 -14.50
N ALA A 145 -19.10 2.39 -14.41
CA ALA A 145 -20.11 2.46 -15.47
C ALA A 145 -20.89 3.79 -15.45
#